data_AF-A0A2K3M6V9-F1
#
_entry.id   AF-A0A2K3M6V9-F1
#
_cell.length_a   1.000
_cell.length_b   1.000
_cell.length_c   1.000
_cell.angle_alpha   90.00
_cell.angle_beta   90.00
_cell.angle_gamma   90.00
#
_symmetry.space_group_name_H-M   'P 1'
#
loop_
_entity.id
_entity.type
_entity.pdbx_description
1 polymer ?
#
loop_
_entity_poly.entity_id
_entity_poly.type
_entity_poly.pdbx_seq_one_letter_code
_entity_poly.pdbx_strand_id
1 'polypeptide(L)'
;RFDAVIHFAGLKAVGESVQKPLLYYDNNLIGTIILFEVMAAHGCKKLVFSSSATVYGWPKEVPCTEEFPLSAASPYGRTKLYIEEFCRDIYRSDPEWKITLLRYFNPVGAHPSGQIGEDPRGIPNNLMPFVQQVAVGRRPALTVFGTDYSTSDGTGVRDYIHVVDLADGHIAALRKLDDPKTGTITKCIIFF
;
A
#
# COMPACT_ATOMS: atom_id res chain seq x y z
N ARG A 1 22.39 -14.18 -1.52
CA ARG A 1 22.70 -12.75 -1.34
C ARG A 1 21.66 -11.95 -2.12
N PHE A 2 21.02 -10.95 -1.51
CA PHE A 2 20.00 -10.12 -2.14
C PHE A 2 20.48 -8.67 -2.19
N ASP A 3 20.19 -7.96 -3.28
CA ASP A 3 20.61 -6.56 -3.47
C ASP A 3 19.58 -5.55 -2.94
N ALA A 4 18.29 -5.92 -2.96
CA ALA A 4 17.19 -5.13 -2.45
C ALA A 4 15.98 -6.01 -2.13
N VAL A 5 15.04 -5.47 -1.36
CA VAL A 5 13.76 -6.10 -1.03
C VAL A 5 12.60 -5.20 -1.48
N ILE A 6 11.57 -5.79 -2.06
CA ILE A 6 10.26 -5.14 -2.23
C ILE A 6 9.27 -5.83 -1.28
N HIS A 7 8.76 -5.09 -0.30
CA HIS A 7 7.96 -5.65 0.80
C HIS A 7 6.46 -5.40 0.61
N PHE A 8 5.80 -6.36 -0.06
CA PHE A 8 4.35 -6.39 -0.26
C PHE A 8 3.60 -7.11 0.87
N ALA A 9 4.28 -7.98 1.63
CA ALA A 9 3.62 -8.89 2.56
C ALA A 9 2.94 -8.12 3.71
N GLY A 10 1.64 -8.35 3.87
CA GLY A 10 0.82 -7.66 4.86
C GLY A 10 -0.66 -7.95 4.65
N LEU A 11 -1.43 -7.97 5.74
CA LEU A 11 -2.89 -7.97 5.66
C LEU A 11 -3.38 -6.57 5.26
N LYS A 12 -4.38 -6.51 4.37
CA LYS A 12 -4.79 -5.28 3.67
C LYS A 12 -6.24 -4.84 3.85
N ALA A 13 -7.10 -5.63 4.46
CA ALA A 13 -8.53 -5.32 4.51
C ALA A 13 -8.86 -4.36 5.66
N VAL A 14 -9.24 -3.12 5.31
CA VAL A 14 -9.55 -2.05 6.29
C VAL A 14 -10.64 -2.50 7.27
N GLY A 15 -11.77 -3.02 6.77
CA GLY A 15 -12.89 -3.44 7.61
C GLY A 15 -12.54 -4.58 8.57
N GLU A 16 -11.80 -5.59 8.10
CA GLU A 16 -11.33 -6.68 8.95
C GLU A 16 -10.35 -6.19 10.02
N SER A 17 -9.48 -5.23 9.68
CA SER A 17 -8.51 -4.69 10.64
C SER A 17 -9.15 -4.06 11.86
N VAL A 18 -10.35 -3.49 11.72
CA VAL A 18 -11.14 -2.94 12.84
C VAL A 18 -11.66 -4.07 13.74
N GLN A 19 -12.05 -5.21 13.14
CA GLN A 19 -12.55 -6.37 13.88
C GLN A 19 -11.43 -7.21 14.51
N LYS A 20 -10.26 -7.25 13.88
CA LYS A 20 -9.11 -8.08 14.28
C LYS A 20 -7.81 -7.27 14.36
N PRO A 21 -7.73 -6.23 15.21
CA PRO A 21 -6.59 -5.32 15.22
C PRO A 21 -5.27 -6.02 15.57
N LEU A 22 -5.26 -6.93 16.55
CA LEU A 22 -4.05 -7.65 16.97
C LEU A 22 -3.44 -8.46 15.83
N LEU A 23 -4.28 -9.12 15.02
CA LEU A 23 -3.83 -9.88 13.85
C LEU A 23 -3.11 -8.98 12.83
N TYR A 24 -3.59 -7.76 12.63
CA TYR A 24 -2.98 -6.79 11.72
C TYR A 24 -1.67 -6.22 12.28
N TYR A 25 -1.63 -5.90 13.57
CA TYR A 25 -0.39 -5.42 14.21
C TYR A 25 0.69 -6.49 14.23
N ASP A 26 0.34 -7.73 14.60
CA ASP A 26 1.28 -8.86 14.61
C ASP A 26 1.85 -9.10 13.21
N ASN A 27 0.98 -9.36 12.23
CA ASN A 27 1.42 -9.67 10.87
C ASN A 27 2.17 -8.51 10.21
N ASN A 28 1.65 -7.28 10.31
CA ASN A 28 2.21 -6.16 9.55
C ASN A 28 3.41 -5.53 10.26
N LEU A 29 3.37 -5.34 11.58
CA LEU A 29 4.49 -4.71 12.30
C LEU A 29 5.58 -5.72 12.63
N ILE A 30 5.25 -6.79 13.35
CA ILE A 30 6.26 -7.76 13.81
C ILE A 30 6.92 -8.44 12.61
N GLY A 31 6.13 -8.83 11.61
CA GLY A 31 6.66 -9.37 10.35
C GLY A 31 7.62 -8.41 9.63
N THR A 32 7.36 -7.09 9.69
CA THR A 32 8.27 -6.09 9.10
C THR A 32 9.52 -5.89 9.95
N ILE A 33 9.42 -5.87 11.28
CA ILE A 33 10.58 -5.77 12.17
C ILE A 33 11.55 -6.94 11.92
N ILE A 34 11.03 -8.18 11.90
CA ILE A 34 11.81 -9.38 11.63
C ILE A 34 12.49 -9.29 10.24
N LEU A 35 11.77 -8.79 9.23
CA LEU A 35 12.35 -8.61 7.89
C LEU A 35 13.56 -7.66 7.94
N PHE A 36 13.46 -6.53 8.63
CA PHE A 36 14.57 -5.58 8.75
C PHE A 36 15.76 -6.15 9.52
N GLU A 37 15.52 -6.92 10.60
CA GLU A 37 16.58 -7.61 11.34
C GLU A 37 17.35 -8.59 10.44
N VAL A 38 16.63 -9.41 9.67
CA VAL A 38 17.23 -10.39 8.75
C VAL A 38 17.96 -9.69 7.60
N MET A 39 17.38 -8.63 7.05
CA MET A 39 18.00 -7.80 6.02
C MET A 39 19.33 -7.21 6.50
N ALA A 40 19.34 -6.63 7.72
CA ALA A 40 20.55 -6.08 8.35
C ALA A 40 21.61 -7.17 8.55
N ALA A 41 21.23 -8.32 9.10
CA ALA A 41 22.13 -9.45 9.36
C ALA A 41 22.80 -9.99 8.08
N HIS A 42 22.17 -9.81 6.92
CA HIS A 42 22.70 -10.22 5.61
C HIS A 42 23.25 -9.06 4.77
N GLY A 43 23.36 -7.85 5.34
CA GLY A 43 23.92 -6.67 4.66
C GLY A 43 23.05 -6.13 3.52
N CYS A 44 21.76 -6.45 3.46
CA CYS A 44 20.83 -5.94 2.46
C CYS A 44 20.09 -4.71 3.04
N LYS A 45 20.53 -3.49 2.69
CA LYS A 45 19.98 -2.24 3.25
C LYS A 45 19.13 -1.42 2.26
N LYS A 46 18.59 -2.06 1.22
CA LYS A 46 17.72 -1.41 0.22
C LYS A 46 16.30 -1.98 0.28
N LEU A 47 15.31 -1.11 0.45
CA LEU A 47 13.91 -1.49 0.58
C LEU A 47 12.97 -0.59 -0.25
N VAL A 48 12.05 -1.20 -0.98
CA VAL A 48 10.83 -0.56 -1.46
C VAL A 48 9.66 -1.08 -0.63
N PHE A 49 9.04 -0.21 0.14
CA PHE A 49 7.93 -0.57 1.01
C PHE A 49 6.57 -0.20 0.40
N SER A 50 5.66 -1.16 0.45
CA SER A 50 4.25 -0.97 0.10
C SER A 50 3.49 -0.23 1.20
N SER A 51 3.53 1.10 1.17
CA SER A 51 2.65 1.95 1.96
C SER A 51 1.27 2.10 1.28
N SER A 52 0.43 3.01 1.77
CA SER A 52 -0.93 3.20 1.25
C SER A 52 -1.43 4.61 1.51
N ALA A 53 -2.28 5.13 0.61
CA ALA A 53 -2.98 6.39 0.81
C ALA A 53 -3.79 6.46 2.13
N THR A 54 -4.07 5.33 2.78
CA THR A 54 -4.71 5.31 4.10
C THR A 54 -3.90 6.02 5.19
N VAL A 55 -2.59 6.26 4.98
CA VAL A 55 -1.75 7.05 5.90
C VAL A 55 -2.07 8.54 5.88
N TYR A 56 -2.91 9.01 4.96
CA TYR A 56 -3.43 10.38 4.96
C TYR A 56 -4.74 10.52 5.74
N GLY A 57 -5.37 9.42 6.15
CA GLY A 57 -6.64 9.42 6.87
C GLY A 57 -7.76 10.04 6.04
N TRP A 58 -8.30 11.17 6.51
CA TRP A 58 -9.33 11.95 5.82
C TRP A 58 -8.72 13.28 5.35
N PRO A 59 -8.07 13.31 4.18
CA PRO A 59 -7.44 14.54 3.69
C PRO A 59 -8.48 15.63 3.46
N LYS A 60 -8.16 16.86 3.85
CA LYS A 60 -9.04 18.02 3.70
C LYS A 60 -9.14 18.52 2.25
N GLU A 61 -8.11 18.21 1.46
CA GLU A 61 -7.96 18.65 0.08
C GLU A 61 -7.55 17.45 -0.79
N VAL A 62 -8.07 17.41 -2.00
CA VAL A 62 -7.73 16.43 -3.04
C VAL A 62 -7.43 17.21 -4.33
N PRO A 63 -6.34 16.89 -5.07
CA PRO A 63 -5.43 15.77 -4.87
C PRO A 63 -4.47 15.95 -3.68
N CYS A 64 -4.14 14.86 -3.00
CA CYS A 64 -3.17 14.88 -1.90
C CYS A 64 -1.73 14.98 -2.44
N THR A 65 -0.81 15.54 -1.68
CA THR A 65 0.63 15.47 -1.98
C THR A 65 1.38 14.72 -0.88
N GLU A 66 2.64 14.37 -1.12
CA GLU A 66 3.51 13.66 -0.16
C GLU A 66 3.71 14.42 1.16
N GLU A 67 3.52 15.74 1.11
CA GLU A 67 3.67 16.69 2.21
C GLU A 67 2.42 16.84 3.06
N PHE A 68 1.32 16.17 2.70
CA PHE A 68 0.12 16.17 3.52
C PHE A 68 0.39 15.54 4.90
N PRO A 69 -0.23 16.09 5.97
CA PRO A 69 -0.16 15.51 7.29
C PRO A 69 -0.62 14.05 7.29
N LEU A 70 0.10 13.21 8.03
CA LEU A 70 -0.21 11.80 8.13
C LEU A 70 -1.16 11.54 9.30
N SER A 71 -2.17 10.72 9.06
CA SER A 71 -3.10 10.24 10.08
C SER A 71 -3.70 8.91 9.63
N ALA A 72 -4.16 8.11 10.59
CA ALA A 72 -4.77 6.80 10.28
C ALA A 72 -6.14 6.64 10.95
N ALA A 73 -7.14 6.35 10.13
CA ALA A 73 -8.53 6.12 10.55
C ALA A 73 -8.87 4.64 10.83
N SER A 74 -7.94 3.72 10.60
CA SER A 74 -8.13 2.28 10.82
C SER A 74 -6.86 1.61 11.36
N PRO A 75 -6.97 0.44 12.03
CA PRO A 75 -5.79 -0.33 12.43
C PRO A 75 -4.87 -0.69 11.26
N TYR A 76 -5.40 -1.10 10.11
CA TYR A 76 -4.59 -1.30 8.90
C TYR A 76 -3.79 -0.06 8.51
N GLY A 77 -4.46 1.09 8.35
CA GLY A 77 -3.78 2.34 8.00
C GLY A 77 -2.74 2.75 9.04
N ARG A 78 -3.02 2.46 10.32
CA ARG A 78 -2.10 2.74 11.43
C ARG A 78 -0.87 1.85 11.38
N THR A 79 -1.00 0.58 10.99
CA THR A 79 0.17 -0.27 10.77
C THR A 79 1.09 0.27 9.68
N LYS A 80 0.54 0.77 8.56
CA LYS A 80 1.33 1.37 7.48
C LYS A 80 2.04 2.66 7.94
N LEU A 81 1.35 3.49 8.70
CA LEU A 81 1.94 4.72 9.27
C LEU A 81 3.09 4.41 10.24
N TYR A 82 2.91 3.46 11.16
CA TYR A 82 3.97 3.05 12.08
C TYR A 82 5.17 2.44 11.37
N ILE A 83 4.95 1.66 10.31
CA ILE A 83 6.08 1.15 9.51
C ILE A 83 6.81 2.29 8.81
N GLU A 84 6.09 3.30 8.31
CA GLU A 84 6.73 4.50 7.75
C GLU A 84 7.59 5.24 8.80
N GLU A 85 7.10 5.42 10.03
CA GLU A 85 7.85 6.03 11.13
C GLU A 85 9.08 5.21 11.49
N PHE A 86 8.92 3.91 11.66
CA PHE A 86 10.00 2.96 11.89
C PHE A 86 11.08 3.02 10.79
N CYS A 87 10.70 3.06 9.52
CA CYS A 87 11.65 3.24 8.41
C CYS A 87 12.44 4.56 8.52
N ARG A 88 11.82 5.65 9.00
CA ARG A 88 12.51 6.93 9.23
C ARG A 88 13.52 6.82 10.34
N ASP A 89 13.17 6.13 11.42
CA ASP A 89 14.07 5.98 12.56
C ASP A 89 15.24 5.05 12.23
N ILE A 90 15.02 3.97 11.47
CA ILE A 90 16.11 3.14 10.95
C ILE A 90 17.07 3.97 10.12
N TYR A 91 16.56 4.72 9.14
CA TYR A 91 17.41 5.55 8.31
C TYR A 91 18.18 6.61 9.12
N ARG A 92 17.54 7.26 10.11
CA ARG A 92 18.20 8.22 11.00
C ARG A 92 19.31 7.57 11.81
N SER A 93 19.12 6.33 12.25
CA SER A 93 20.12 5.58 13.01
C SER A 93 21.28 5.05 12.16
N ASP A 94 21.00 4.70 10.90
CA ASP A 94 21.95 4.09 9.98
C ASP A 94 21.68 4.60 8.55
N PRO A 95 22.40 5.66 8.11
CA PRO A 95 22.19 6.26 6.81
C PRO A 95 22.59 5.41 5.60
N GLU A 96 23.16 4.22 5.81
CA GLU A 96 23.40 3.26 4.72
C GLU A 96 22.10 2.64 4.19
N TRP A 97 21.01 2.70 4.97
CA TRP A 97 19.69 2.30 4.51
C TRP A 97 19.17 3.23 3.42
N LYS A 98 18.70 2.62 2.33
CA LYS A 98 17.97 3.30 1.26
C LYS A 98 16.56 2.77 1.21
N ILE A 99 15.59 3.62 1.50
CA ILE A 99 14.19 3.21 1.65
C ILE A 99 13.29 4.07 0.76
N THR A 100 12.46 3.44 -0.05
CA THR A 100 11.38 4.10 -0.79
C THR A 100 10.04 3.70 -0.19
N LEU A 101 9.20 4.69 0.09
CA LEU A 101 7.86 4.51 0.63
C LEU A 101 6.85 4.84 -0.46
N LEU A 102 6.28 3.80 -1.07
CA LEU A 102 5.30 3.97 -2.13
C LEU A 102 3.89 3.94 -1.53
N ARG A 103 3.19 5.07 -1.59
CA ARG A 103 1.82 5.21 -1.08
C ARG A 103 0.82 4.96 -2.20
N TYR A 104 0.41 3.69 -2.36
CA TYR A 104 -0.56 3.34 -3.40
C TYR A 104 -1.96 3.85 -3.05
N PHE A 105 -2.70 4.23 -4.08
CA PHE A 105 -4.14 4.44 -3.99
C PHE A 105 -4.87 3.11 -4.20
N ASN A 106 -5.77 2.99 -5.18
CA ASN A 106 -6.60 1.79 -5.37
C ASN A 106 -6.17 1.06 -6.65
N PRO A 107 -5.20 0.12 -6.58
CA PRO A 107 -4.79 -0.65 -7.74
C PRO A 107 -5.93 -1.55 -8.23
N VAL A 108 -6.13 -1.57 -9.55
CA VAL A 108 -7.15 -2.34 -10.25
C VAL A 108 -6.62 -2.85 -11.60
N GLY A 109 -7.39 -3.71 -12.26
CA GLY A 109 -7.01 -4.27 -13.55
C GLY A 109 -6.23 -5.58 -13.42
N ALA A 110 -5.59 -5.98 -14.52
CA ALA A 110 -4.91 -7.27 -14.67
C ALA A 110 -3.79 -7.14 -15.71
N HIS A 111 -2.93 -8.14 -15.82
CA HIS A 111 -1.95 -8.16 -16.91
C HIS A 111 -2.69 -8.30 -18.27
N PRO A 112 -2.28 -7.57 -19.33
CA PRO A 112 -2.98 -7.57 -20.63
C PRO A 112 -3.13 -8.95 -21.29
N SER A 113 -2.32 -9.93 -20.90
CA SER A 113 -2.50 -11.32 -21.35
C SER A 113 -3.80 -11.99 -20.87
N GLY A 114 -4.42 -11.47 -19.81
CA GLY A 114 -5.57 -12.11 -19.14
C GLY A 114 -5.23 -13.34 -18.28
N GLN A 115 -3.96 -13.76 -18.20
CA GLN A 115 -3.55 -14.97 -17.46
C GLN A 115 -3.34 -14.76 -15.96
N ILE A 116 -3.08 -13.52 -15.53
CA ILE A 116 -2.89 -13.15 -14.13
C ILE A 116 -3.67 -11.88 -13.80
N GLY A 117 -4.27 -11.87 -12.61
CA GLY A 117 -5.10 -10.79 -12.09
C GLY A 117 -5.42 -11.03 -10.60
N GLU A 118 -6.24 -10.17 -10.01
CA GLU A 118 -6.63 -10.30 -8.61
C GLU A 118 -7.65 -11.43 -8.41
N ASP A 119 -7.28 -12.49 -7.69
CA ASP A 119 -8.18 -13.60 -7.32
C ASP A 119 -8.18 -13.81 -5.80
N PRO A 120 -8.95 -13.01 -5.04
CA PRO A 120 -8.97 -13.10 -3.60
C PRO A 120 -9.73 -14.35 -3.12
N ARG A 121 -9.20 -15.00 -2.09
CA ARG A 121 -9.90 -16.12 -1.44
C ARG A 121 -11.16 -15.62 -0.73
N GLY A 122 -12.28 -16.31 -0.93
CA GLY A 122 -13.54 -16.03 -0.25
C GLY A 122 -14.29 -14.81 -0.79
N ILE A 123 -14.84 -13.99 0.12
CA ILE A 123 -15.56 -12.78 -0.24
C ILE A 123 -14.56 -11.64 -0.46
N PRO A 124 -14.49 -11.04 -1.66
CA PRO A 124 -13.63 -9.89 -1.88
C PRO A 124 -13.97 -8.74 -0.94
N ASN A 125 -12.95 -8.11 -0.37
CA ASN A 125 -13.11 -6.89 0.42
C ASN A 125 -12.97 -5.62 -0.43
N ASN A 126 -12.33 -5.72 -1.60
CA ASN A 126 -12.10 -4.62 -2.52
C ASN A 126 -13.20 -4.56 -3.59
N LEU A 127 -13.49 -3.36 -4.10
CA LEU A 127 -14.60 -3.12 -5.03
C LEU A 127 -14.45 -3.92 -6.34
N MET A 128 -13.33 -3.76 -7.05
CA MET A 128 -13.22 -4.30 -8.42
C MET A 128 -13.31 -5.82 -8.51
N PRO A 129 -12.64 -6.63 -7.65
CA PRO A 129 -12.84 -8.07 -7.69
C PRO A 129 -14.28 -8.49 -7.34
N PHE A 130 -14.98 -7.70 -6.52
CA PHE A 130 -16.39 -7.95 -6.25
C PHE A 130 -17.25 -7.68 -7.48
N VAL A 131 -17.05 -6.53 -8.15
CA VAL A 131 -17.72 -6.19 -9.42
C VAL A 131 -17.47 -7.26 -10.48
N GLN A 132 -16.22 -7.72 -10.62
CA GLN A 132 -15.86 -8.80 -11.55
C GLN A 132 -16.61 -10.10 -11.23
N GLN A 133 -16.67 -10.51 -9.95
CA GLN A 133 -17.41 -11.69 -9.54
C GLN A 133 -18.92 -11.59 -9.83
N VAL A 134 -19.51 -10.39 -9.71
CA VAL A 134 -20.91 -10.16 -10.11
C VAL A 134 -21.07 -10.26 -11.63
N ALA A 135 -20.17 -9.63 -12.40
CA ALA A 135 -20.23 -9.64 -13.87
C ALA A 135 -20.16 -11.05 -14.48
N VAL A 136 -19.42 -11.96 -13.84
CA VAL A 136 -19.32 -13.37 -14.27
C VAL A 136 -20.33 -14.30 -13.57
N GLY A 137 -21.31 -13.75 -12.84
CA GLY A 137 -22.39 -14.52 -12.21
C GLY A 137 -21.99 -15.32 -10.96
N ARG A 138 -20.78 -15.13 -10.41
CA ARG A 138 -20.36 -15.75 -9.13
C ARG A 138 -21.06 -15.12 -7.93
N ARG A 139 -21.65 -13.93 -8.09
CA ARG A 139 -22.41 -13.22 -7.05
C ARG A 139 -23.66 -12.56 -7.65
N PRO A 140 -24.75 -12.46 -6.87
CA PRO A 140 -26.03 -11.96 -7.38
C PRO A 140 -26.04 -10.45 -7.63
N ALA A 141 -25.38 -9.66 -6.77
CA ALA A 141 -25.39 -8.21 -6.84
C ALA A 141 -24.19 -7.62 -6.09
N LEU A 142 -23.82 -6.39 -6.45
CA LEU A 142 -22.86 -5.57 -5.72
C LEU A 142 -23.56 -4.86 -4.55
N THR A 143 -22.90 -4.81 -3.39
CA THR A 143 -23.31 -3.93 -2.28
C THR A 143 -22.53 -2.63 -2.34
N VAL A 144 -23.24 -1.50 -2.47
CA VAL A 144 -22.64 -0.16 -2.40
C VAL A 144 -22.67 0.31 -0.95
N PHE A 145 -21.50 0.57 -0.37
CA PHE A 145 -21.38 1.03 1.02
C PHE A 145 -21.48 2.55 1.09
N GLY A 146 -22.69 3.04 1.39
CA GLY A 146 -22.99 4.47 1.56
C GLY A 146 -23.39 5.16 0.26
N THR A 147 -24.42 5.98 0.34
CA THR A 147 -24.98 6.78 -0.76
C THR A 147 -25.30 8.21 -0.32
N ASP A 148 -24.71 8.64 0.79
CA ASP A 148 -24.94 9.91 1.49
C ASP A 148 -23.62 10.67 1.75
N TYR A 149 -22.52 10.29 1.09
CA TYR A 149 -21.28 11.06 1.12
C TYR A 149 -21.46 12.42 0.41
N SER A 150 -20.70 13.42 0.84
CA SER A 150 -20.64 14.75 0.18
C SER A 150 -19.87 14.70 -1.15
N THR A 151 -20.39 13.94 -2.11
CA THR A 151 -19.86 13.72 -3.47
C THR A 151 -20.99 13.88 -4.49
N SER A 152 -20.68 13.91 -5.78
CA SER A 152 -21.66 14.20 -6.84
C SER A 152 -22.84 13.23 -6.90
N ASP A 153 -22.64 11.96 -6.54
CA ASP A 153 -23.66 10.91 -6.60
C ASP A 153 -23.94 10.25 -5.23
N GLY A 154 -23.37 10.79 -4.15
CA GLY A 154 -23.49 10.25 -2.80
C GLY A 154 -22.59 9.06 -2.48
N THR A 155 -21.85 8.51 -3.46
CA THR A 155 -21.01 7.31 -3.27
C THR A 155 -19.53 7.65 -3.01
N GLY A 156 -18.74 6.64 -2.63
CA GLY A 156 -17.31 6.85 -2.35
C GLY A 156 -16.48 7.07 -3.61
N VAL A 157 -15.87 8.26 -3.76
CA VAL A 157 -14.92 8.58 -4.83
C VAL A 157 -13.52 8.03 -4.50
N ARG A 158 -12.85 7.41 -5.47
CA ARG A 158 -11.51 6.82 -5.31
C ARG A 158 -10.68 7.07 -6.58
N ASP A 159 -9.38 7.26 -6.36
CA ASP A 159 -8.38 7.23 -7.43
C ASP A 159 -7.99 5.77 -7.71
N TYR A 160 -8.24 5.33 -8.95
CA TYR A 160 -7.97 3.97 -9.41
C TYR A 160 -6.78 3.98 -10.35
N ILE A 161 -5.77 3.17 -10.03
CA ILE A 161 -4.55 3.02 -10.82
C ILE A 161 -4.46 1.62 -11.43
N HIS A 162 -4.00 1.50 -12.67
CA HIS A 162 -3.79 0.19 -13.27
C HIS A 162 -2.64 -0.55 -12.57
N VAL A 163 -2.83 -1.83 -12.27
CA VAL A 163 -1.86 -2.64 -11.51
C VAL A 163 -0.52 -2.80 -12.24
N VAL A 164 -0.51 -2.74 -13.57
CA VAL A 164 0.71 -2.76 -14.38
C VAL A 164 1.50 -1.47 -14.21
N ASP A 165 0.85 -0.31 -14.24
CA ASP A 165 1.52 0.98 -13.99
C ASP A 165 2.09 1.02 -12.58
N LEU A 166 1.35 0.47 -11.61
CA LEU A 166 1.83 0.33 -10.25
C LEU A 166 3.08 -0.58 -10.19
N ALA A 167 3.11 -1.69 -10.93
CA ALA A 167 4.27 -2.56 -11.01
C ALA A 167 5.49 -1.84 -11.63
N ASP A 168 5.30 -1.06 -12.69
CA ASP A 168 6.37 -0.23 -13.29
C ASP A 168 6.91 0.80 -12.29
N GLY A 169 6.03 1.37 -11.45
CA GLY A 169 6.42 2.24 -10.34
C GLY A 169 7.41 1.59 -9.35
N HIS A 170 7.34 0.27 -9.14
CA HIS A 170 8.31 -0.44 -8.31
C HIS A 170 9.67 -0.56 -8.96
N ILE A 171 9.70 -0.79 -10.28
CA ILE A 171 10.95 -0.84 -11.04
C ILE A 171 11.62 0.53 -11.03
N ALA A 172 10.83 1.60 -11.20
CA ALA A 172 11.32 2.96 -11.08
C ALA A 172 11.86 3.26 -9.68
N ALA A 173 11.15 2.83 -8.62
CA ALA A 173 11.60 2.98 -7.23
C ALA A 173 12.94 2.27 -6.96
N LEU A 174 13.09 1.01 -7.41
CA LEU A 174 14.35 0.28 -7.28
C LEU A 174 15.51 1.01 -7.97
N ARG A 175 15.31 1.45 -9.22
CA ARG A 175 16.33 2.23 -9.94
C ARG A 175 16.70 3.52 -9.20
N LYS A 176 15.73 4.15 -8.54
CA LYS A 176 15.94 5.39 -7.80
C LYS A 176 16.79 5.17 -6.54
N LEU A 177 16.72 4.00 -5.90
CA LEU A 177 17.60 3.63 -4.78
C LEU A 177 19.07 3.51 -5.18
N ASP A 178 19.38 3.26 -6.45
CA ASP A 178 20.76 3.17 -6.94
C ASP A 178 21.37 4.52 -7.35
N ASP A 179 20.54 5.56 -7.53
CA ASP A 179 21.00 6.90 -7.89
C ASP A 179 21.70 7.59 -6.70
N PRO A 180 22.99 7.97 -6.84
CA PRO A 180 23.76 8.62 -5.78
C PRO A 180 23.21 9.99 -5.34
N LYS A 181 22.36 10.61 -6.16
CA LYS A 181 21.74 11.91 -5.89
C LYS A 181 20.39 11.80 -5.18
N THR A 182 19.88 10.59 -4.98
CA THR A 182 18.57 10.37 -4.36
C THR A 182 18.63 10.60 -2.85
N GLY A 183 17.79 11.51 -2.36
CA GLY A 183 17.50 11.69 -0.95
C GLY A 183 16.93 10.40 -0.31
N THR A 184 17.38 10.14 0.89
CA THR A 184 17.51 8.83 1.54
C THR A 184 16.22 8.15 1.99
N ILE A 185 15.12 8.89 2.07
CA ILE A 185 13.76 8.35 2.08
C ILE A 185 12.99 9.03 0.96
N THR A 186 12.73 8.29 -0.10
CA THR A 186 11.88 8.79 -1.18
C THR A 186 10.43 8.47 -0.84
N LYS A 187 9.62 9.50 -0.63
CA LYS A 187 8.16 9.37 -0.58
C LYS A 187 7.67 9.51 -2.02
N CYS A 188 6.87 8.56 -2.47
CA CYS A 188 6.13 8.75 -3.71
C CYS A 188 4.67 8.38 -3.46
N ILE A 189 3.79 9.32 -3.75
CA ILE A 189 2.47 8.97 -4.20
C ILE A 189 2.61 8.48 -5.65
N ILE A 190 1.89 7.43 -5.98
CA ILE A 190 1.73 7.02 -7.37
C ILE A 190 0.36 7.55 -7.81
N PHE A 191 0.38 8.70 -8.48
CA PHE A 191 -0.74 9.28 -9.24
C PHE A 191 -0.54 9.03 -10.74
N PHE A 192 -1.65 9.07 -11.47
CA PHE A 192 -1.69 9.53 -12.86
C PHE A 192 -2.79 10.57 -13.05
#